data_AF-A0A3D4MAS3-F1
#
_entry.id   AF-A0A3D4MAS3-F1
#
_cell.length_a   1.000
_cell.length_b   1.000
_cell.length_c   1.000
_cell.angle_alpha   90.00
_cell.angle_beta   90.00
_cell.angle_gamma   90.00
#
_symmetry.space_group_name_H-M   'P 1'
#
loop_
_entity.id
_entity.type
_entity.pdbx_description
1 polymer ?
#
loop_
_entity_poly.entity_id
_entity_poly.type
_entity_poly.pdbx_seq_one_letter_code
_entity_poly.pdbx_strand_id
1 'polypeptide(L)'
;MSHSSHTTDNTTLMYENNQEMLYQGESHGTKEIWKIFIWLTVITVLDIILYFTLAPTMFRNIIFVAFGIVKAYLIVGYFMHMKHEHKYLALSILVPVIFIVGLITGLLYEGNFWSTI
;
A
#
# COMPACT_ATOMS: atom_id res chain seq x y z
N MET A 1 59.17 -21.29 12.05
CA MET A 1 58.52 -20.01 11.71
C MET A 1 58.09 -20.10 10.25
N SER A 2 56.93 -20.70 9.98
CA SER A 2 56.47 -20.99 8.62
C SER A 2 55.57 -19.86 8.15
N HIS A 3 56.06 -19.12 7.16
CA HIS A 3 55.38 -18.07 6.41
C HIS A 3 54.02 -18.57 5.88
N SER A 4 52.91 -18.01 6.38
CA SER A 4 51.54 -18.31 5.93
C SER A 4 50.85 -17.09 5.30
N SER A 5 51.60 -16.20 4.67
CA SER A 5 51.14 -14.86 4.27
C SER A 5 50.82 -14.68 2.78
N HIS A 6 50.69 -15.76 2.00
CA HIS A 6 50.47 -15.65 0.54
C HIS A 6 49.15 -16.23 0.02
N THR A 7 48.31 -16.80 0.89
CA THR A 7 46.99 -17.36 0.51
C THR A 7 45.83 -16.46 0.90
N THR A 8 46.04 -15.51 1.83
CA THR A 8 45.00 -14.65 2.39
C THR A 8 44.51 -13.58 1.42
N ASP A 9 45.35 -13.05 0.55
CA ASP A 9 44.98 -11.92 -0.31
C ASP A 9 43.98 -12.34 -1.40
N ASN A 10 44.24 -13.49 -2.03
CA ASN A 10 43.37 -14.03 -3.07
C ASN A 10 42.01 -14.46 -2.53
N THR A 11 41.96 -14.94 -1.28
CA THR A 11 40.68 -15.33 -0.65
C THR A 11 39.91 -14.11 -0.18
N THR A 12 40.57 -13.12 0.41
CA THR A 12 39.94 -11.88 0.89
C THR A 12 39.38 -11.04 -0.26
N LEU A 13 40.12 -10.92 -1.37
CA LEU A 13 39.64 -10.26 -2.59
C LEU A 13 38.46 -11.00 -3.23
N MET A 14 38.37 -12.32 -3.09
CA MET A 14 37.19 -13.08 -3.52
C MET A 14 36.02 -12.79 -2.58
N TYR A 15 36.20 -12.72 -1.26
CA TYR A 15 35.12 -12.32 -0.36
C TYR A 15 34.65 -10.88 -0.61
N GLU A 16 35.56 -9.93 -0.83
CA GLU A 16 35.24 -8.52 -1.08
C GLU A 16 34.62 -8.31 -2.47
N ASN A 17 35.14 -8.94 -3.53
CA ASN A 17 34.55 -8.90 -4.87
C ASN A 17 33.20 -9.63 -4.93
N ASN A 18 33.05 -10.78 -4.26
CA ASN A 18 31.76 -11.46 -4.14
C ASN A 18 30.78 -10.66 -3.26
N GLN A 19 31.25 -9.94 -2.24
CA GLN A 19 30.41 -9.03 -1.44
C GLN A 19 29.99 -7.78 -2.22
N GLU A 20 30.86 -7.20 -3.05
CA GLU A 20 30.52 -6.13 -3.99
C GLU A 20 29.52 -6.61 -5.05
N MET A 21 29.66 -7.84 -5.56
CA MET A 21 28.67 -8.48 -6.43
C MET A 21 27.34 -8.79 -5.73
N LEU A 22 27.33 -8.96 -4.40
CA LEU A 22 26.09 -9.15 -3.63
C LEU A 22 25.42 -7.83 -3.20
N TYR A 23 26.16 -6.72 -3.19
CA TYR A 23 25.61 -5.39 -2.90
C TYR A 23 25.09 -4.67 -4.16
N GLN A 24 25.50 -5.10 -5.35
CA GLN A 24 25.01 -4.58 -6.61
C GLN A 24 23.88 -5.45 -7.16
N GLY A 25 22.62 -5.13 -6.85
CA GLY A 25 21.58 -5.55 -7.79
C GLY A 25 20.12 -5.57 -7.38
N GLU A 26 19.71 -5.49 -6.11
CA GLU A 26 18.28 -5.73 -5.81
C GLU A 26 17.65 -4.69 -4.87
N SER A 27 17.72 -3.42 -5.27
CA SER A 27 16.64 -2.46 -4.95
C SER A 27 15.48 -2.68 -5.92
N HIS A 28 14.87 -3.87 -5.88
CA HIS A 28 13.88 -4.34 -6.86
C HIS A 28 12.41 -4.17 -6.41
N GLY A 29 12.13 -3.34 -5.39
CA GLY A 29 10.76 -3.15 -4.86
C GLY A 29 10.15 -1.75 -5.09
N THR A 30 10.94 -0.69 -5.13
CA THR A 30 10.41 0.68 -5.04
C THR A 30 9.78 1.18 -6.34
N LYS A 31 10.23 0.68 -7.49
CA LYS A 31 9.78 1.16 -8.82
C LYS A 31 8.30 0.84 -9.08
N GLU A 32 7.80 -0.27 -8.57
CA GLU A 32 6.38 -0.63 -8.72
C GLU A 32 5.51 0.28 -7.86
N ILE A 33 5.86 0.47 -6.59
CA ILE A 33 5.14 1.35 -5.67
C ILE A 33 5.01 2.76 -6.26
N TRP A 34 6.08 3.29 -6.84
CA TRP A 34 6.08 4.61 -7.46
C TRP A 34 5.14 4.71 -8.67
N LYS A 35 5.03 3.66 -9.49
CA LYS A 35 4.07 3.62 -10.61
C LYS A 35 2.63 3.69 -10.13
N ILE A 36 2.29 2.96 -9.08
CA ILE A 36 0.93 2.98 -8.52
C ILE A 36 0.64 4.30 -7.84
N PHE A 37 1.59 4.85 -7.10
CA PHE A 37 1.46 6.16 -6.50
C PHE A 37 1.14 7.26 -7.53
N ILE A 38 1.80 7.22 -8.70
CA ILE A 38 1.50 8.13 -9.81
C ILE A 38 0.07 7.90 -10.33
N TRP A 39 -0.33 6.65 -10.58
CA TRP A 39 -1.70 6.35 -11.01
C TRP A 39 -2.75 6.82 -10.01
N LEU A 40 -2.51 6.60 -8.72
CA LEU A 40 -3.39 7.03 -7.63
C LEU A 40 -3.48 8.56 -7.53
N THR A 41 -2.37 9.25 -7.78
CA THR A 41 -2.33 10.71 -7.83
C THR A 41 -3.12 11.23 -9.02
N VAL A 42 -2.90 10.67 -10.22
CA VAL A 42 -3.59 11.08 -11.46
C VAL A 42 -5.09 10.90 -11.33
N ILE A 43 -5.56 9.73 -10.84
CA ILE A 43 -6.99 9.49 -10.66
C ILE A 43 -7.62 10.44 -9.64
N THR A 44 -6.87 10.83 -8.60
CA THR A 44 -7.33 11.77 -7.57
C THR A 44 -7.39 13.21 -8.09
N VAL A 45 -6.39 13.64 -8.85
CA VAL A 45 -6.40 14.96 -9.49
C VAL A 45 -7.55 15.06 -10.50
N LEU A 46 -7.76 14.02 -11.30
CA LEU A 46 -8.87 13.96 -12.26
C LEU A 46 -10.24 14.07 -11.56
N ASP A 47 -10.39 13.42 -10.41
CA ASP A 47 -11.61 13.46 -9.61
C ASP A 47 -11.89 14.86 -9.04
N ILE A 48 -10.86 15.56 -8.59
CA ILE A 48 -10.98 16.96 -8.13
C ILE A 48 -11.39 17.87 -9.31
N ILE A 49 -10.75 17.72 -10.48
CA ILE A 49 -11.09 18.51 -11.67
C ILE A 49 -12.55 18.25 -12.10
N LEU A 50 -12.98 16.98 -12.13
CA LEU A 50 -14.36 16.61 -12.45
C LEU A 50 -15.34 17.18 -11.42
N TYR A 51 -14.99 17.18 -10.14
CA TYR A 51 -15.83 17.75 -9.09
C TYR A 51 -16.09 19.25 -9.28
N PHE A 52 -15.08 20.01 -9.67
CA PHE A 52 -15.20 21.45 -9.94
C PHE A 52 -15.85 21.76 -11.30
N THR A 53 -15.70 20.89 -12.29
CA THR A 53 -16.24 21.12 -13.64
C THR A 53 -17.72 20.74 -13.74
N LEU A 54 -18.14 19.67 -13.04
CA LEU A 54 -19.51 19.17 -13.10
C LEU A 54 -20.42 19.91 -12.11
N ALA A 55 -21.62 20.27 -12.59
CA ALA A 55 -22.67 20.84 -11.76
C ALA A 55 -23.05 19.89 -10.59
N PRO A 56 -23.52 20.45 -9.46
CA PRO A 56 -24.02 19.66 -8.33
C PRO A 56 -25.28 18.90 -8.72
N THR A 57 -25.09 17.67 -9.20
CA THR A 57 -26.13 16.77 -9.66
C THR A 57 -25.80 15.35 -9.20
N MET A 58 -26.82 14.49 -9.06
CA MET A 58 -26.64 13.08 -8.71
C MET A 58 -25.62 12.35 -9.58
N PHE A 59 -25.54 12.70 -10.87
CA PHE A 59 -24.55 12.17 -11.80
C PHE A 59 -23.09 12.39 -11.34
N ARG A 60 -22.77 13.58 -10.81
CA ARG A 60 -21.44 13.89 -10.26
C ARG A 60 -21.12 13.01 -9.07
N ASN A 61 -22.09 12.81 -8.18
CA ASN A 61 -21.90 11.99 -6.98
C ASN A 61 -21.64 10.53 -7.36
N ILE A 62 -22.35 10.00 -8.35
CA ILE A 62 -22.16 8.63 -8.84
C ILE A 62 -20.75 8.47 -9.42
N ILE A 63 -20.29 9.42 -10.25
CA ILE A 63 -18.93 9.38 -10.81
C ILE A 63 -17.87 9.45 -9.72
N PHE A 64 -18.06 10.30 -8.71
CA PHE A 64 -17.11 10.48 -7.62
C PHE A 64 -16.98 9.20 -6.77
N VAL A 65 -18.11 8.54 -6.49
CA VAL A 65 -18.13 7.24 -5.81
C VAL A 65 -17.48 6.16 -6.67
N ALA A 66 -17.78 6.12 -7.97
CA ALA A 66 -17.20 5.14 -8.89
C ALA A 66 -15.67 5.29 -8.97
N PHE A 67 -15.18 6.52 -9.16
CA PHE A 67 -13.76 6.82 -9.11
C PHE A 67 -13.17 6.43 -7.75
N GLY A 68 -13.86 6.72 -6.64
CA GLY A 68 -13.51 6.32 -5.28
C GLY A 68 -13.27 4.82 -5.12
N ILE A 69 -14.16 3.98 -5.66
CA ILE A 69 -14.03 2.51 -5.62
C ILE A 69 -12.80 2.06 -6.39
N VAL A 70 -12.52 2.65 -7.55
CA VAL A 70 -11.32 2.33 -8.34
C VAL A 70 -10.06 2.64 -7.53
N LYS A 71 -9.96 3.80 -6.88
CA LYS A 71 -8.80 4.14 -6.03
C LYS A 71 -8.66 3.16 -4.88
N ALA A 72 -9.76 2.77 -4.22
CA ALA A 72 -9.73 1.79 -3.15
C ALA A 72 -9.18 0.43 -3.62
N TYR A 73 -9.57 -0.03 -4.82
CA TYR A 73 -9.03 -1.25 -5.41
C TYR A 73 -7.53 -1.14 -5.71
N LEU A 74 -7.07 -0.04 -6.30
CA LEU A 74 -5.63 0.19 -6.53
C LEU A 74 -4.84 0.25 -5.22
N ILE A 75 -5.39 0.83 -4.15
CA ILE A 75 -4.71 0.89 -2.85
C ILE A 75 -4.58 -0.51 -2.25
N VAL A 76 -5.68 -1.24 -2.15
CA VAL A 76 -5.73 -2.58 -1.56
C VAL A 76 -4.91 -3.58 -2.38
N GLY A 77 -4.95 -3.51 -3.71
CA GLY A 77 -4.25 -4.47 -4.57
C GLY A 77 -2.73 -4.30 -4.63
N TYR A 78 -2.23 -3.06 -4.48
CA TYR A 78 -0.81 -2.77 -4.71
C TYR A 78 -0.04 -2.27 -3.48
N PHE A 79 -0.65 -1.50 -2.57
CA PHE A 79 0.02 -1.16 -1.30
C PHE A 79 -0.07 -2.29 -0.28
N MET A 80 -1.00 -3.25 -0.46
CA MET A 80 -0.87 -4.57 0.16
C MET A 80 -0.19 -5.47 -0.86
N HIS A 81 1.11 -5.68 -0.70
CA HIS A 81 1.92 -6.61 -1.48
C HIS A 81 1.35 -8.04 -1.41
N MET A 82 0.35 -8.32 -2.25
CA MET A 82 -0.50 -9.49 -2.15
C MET A 82 -0.74 -10.05 -3.55
N LYS A 83 0.33 -10.64 -4.11
CA LYS A 83 0.17 -11.69 -5.13
C LYS A 83 0.54 -13.13 -4.71
N HIS A 84 1.36 -13.39 -3.66
CA HIS A 84 1.68 -14.78 -3.23
C HIS A 84 1.39 -15.28 -1.78
N GLU A 85 0.85 -14.53 -0.79
CA GLU A 85 0.53 -15.06 0.58
C GLU A 85 -0.78 -14.57 1.28
N HIS A 86 -1.94 -14.58 0.61
CA HIS A 86 -3.05 -13.60 0.84
C HIS A 86 -3.87 -13.52 2.11
N LYS A 87 -3.83 -14.51 2.99
CA LYS A 87 -4.90 -14.61 3.98
C LYS A 87 -4.70 -13.63 5.15
N TYR A 88 -3.45 -13.38 5.54
CA TYR A 88 -3.16 -12.60 6.74
C TYR A 88 -3.09 -11.09 6.50
N LEU A 89 -2.62 -10.62 5.33
CA LEU A 89 -2.64 -9.17 5.08
C LEU A 89 -4.04 -8.66 4.78
N ALA A 90 -4.87 -9.38 4.02
CA ALA A 90 -6.27 -8.99 3.81
C ALA A 90 -7.01 -8.82 5.14
N LEU A 91 -6.76 -9.72 6.10
CA LEU A 91 -7.30 -9.65 7.45
C LEU A 91 -6.82 -8.40 8.22
N SER A 92 -5.56 -7.97 8.02
CA SER A 92 -5.00 -6.74 8.63
C SER A 92 -5.73 -5.47 8.24
N ILE A 93 -6.40 -5.42 7.09
CA ILE A 93 -7.21 -4.27 6.66
C ILE A 93 -8.69 -4.49 6.93
N LEU A 94 -9.18 -5.72 6.82
CA LEU A 94 -10.59 -6.01 7.08
C LEU A 94 -10.97 -5.87 8.57
N VAL A 95 -10.10 -6.31 9.48
CA VAL A 95 -10.31 -6.24 10.94
C VAL A 95 -10.54 -4.80 11.44
N PRO A 96 -9.66 -3.82 11.16
CA PRO A 96 -9.90 -2.44 11.62
C PRO A 96 -11.15 -1.81 10.99
N VAL A 97 -11.48 -2.14 9.73
CA VAL A 97 -12.69 -1.63 9.07
C VAL A 97 -13.95 -2.16 9.76
N ILE A 98 -14.03 -3.48 10.01
CA ILE A 98 -15.14 -4.11 10.72
C ILE A 98 -15.25 -3.58 12.15
N PHE A 99 -14.12 -3.40 12.83
CA PHE A 99 -14.10 -2.85 14.19
C PHE A 99 -14.68 -1.43 14.23
N ILE A 100 -14.33 -0.56 13.28
CA ILE A 100 -14.88 0.80 13.19
C ILE A 100 -16.39 0.77 12.91
N VAL A 101 -16.85 -0.03 11.94
CA VAL A 101 -18.29 -0.13 11.62
C VAL A 101 -19.08 -0.69 12.81
N GLY A 102 -18.54 -1.68 13.51
CA GLY A 102 -19.11 -2.23 14.73
C GLY A 102 -19.20 -1.20 15.85
N LEU A 103 -18.13 -0.42 16.08
CA LEU A 103 -18.11 0.67 17.07
C LEU A 103 -19.18 1.72 16.76
N ILE A 104 -19.23 2.20 15.51
CA ILE A 104 -20.22 3.20 15.08
C ILE A 104 -21.63 2.66 15.32
N THR A 105 -21.93 1.44 14.90
CA THR A 105 -23.26 0.82 15.07
C THR A 105 -23.62 0.67 16.55
N GLY A 106 -22.68 0.24 17.39
CA GLY A 106 -22.89 0.11 18.84
C GLY A 106 -23.14 1.45 19.53
N LEU A 107 -22.36 2.49 19.20
CA LEU A 107 -22.58 3.83 19.73
C LEU A 107 -23.90 4.43 19.24
N LEU A 108 -24.31 4.19 18.00
CA LEU A 108 -25.62 4.62 17.50
C LEU A 108 -26.76 3.91 18.23
N TYR A 109 -26.60 2.63 18.57
CA TYR A 109 -27.61 1.87 19.31
C TYR A 109 -27.77 2.41 20.74
N GLU A 110 -26.67 2.57 21.47
CA GLU A 110 -26.69 3.19 22.80
C GLU A 110 -27.22 4.64 22.73
N GLY A 111 -26.74 5.44 21.77
CA GLY A 111 -27.19 6.83 21.60
C GLY A 111 -28.69 6.96 21.31
N ASN A 112 -29.27 6.07 20.50
CA ASN A 112 -30.72 6.06 20.24
C ASN A 112 -31.52 5.61 21.47
N PHE A 113 -30.98 4.68 22.28
CA PHE A 113 -31.60 4.27 23.54
C PHE A 113 -31.75 5.44 24.52
N TRP A 114 -30.71 6.25 24.68
CA TRP A 114 -30.75 7.48 25.50
C TRP A 114 -31.66 8.57 24.94
N SER A 115 -31.85 8.62 23.61
CA SER A 115 -32.75 9.61 22.98
C SER A 115 -34.24 9.26 23.12
N THR A 116 -34.56 8.01 23.48
CA THR A 116 -35.94 7.50 23.49
C THR A 116 -36.52 7.40 24.91
N ILE A 117 -35.70 7.59 25.94
CA ILE A 117 -36.07 7.73 27.36
C ILE A 117 -36.15 9.21 27.72
#